data_AF-A0A2J7R6D0-F1
#
_entry.id   AF-A0A2J7R6D0-F1
#
_cell.length_a   1.000
_cell.length_b   1.000
_cell.length_c   1.000
_cell.angle_alpha   90.00
_cell.angle_beta   90.00
_cell.angle_gamma   90.00
#
_symmetry.space_group_name_H-M   'P 1'
#
loop_
_entity.id
_entity.type
_entity.pdbx_description
1 polymer ?
#
loop_
_entity_poly.entity_id
_entity_poly.type
_entity_poly.pdbx_seq_one_letter_code
_entity_poly.pdbx_strand_id
1 'polypeptide(L)'
;MNIHDDVIKLFITVGLSEQKALETIKNDMLTKHLKFVIEEAVRNGGTLQEIGMLLYHLAAKIKVQIHHFIPVVVEYIVANKINSQQQIDAALDYLLSHLKGDLNIKEFETACGVGITVSPEEIEHVVEKLIKKHKDELLDKRYQFNVGVIMREVRQELKWADGKAIKNEVDLQVLDLLGPKTESDFSSQIKQTKKVKASKPDGDSTELTKDVEPIAVIDGKIAPAHMSISEIMKTKIHFHKPGENYKTDGYVVTPNTMKLLQEHLKLTRGQHMMASVS
;
A
#
# COMPACT_ATOMS: atom_id res chain seq x y z
N MET A 1 4.84 -31.68 21.75
CA MET A 1 5.10 -30.59 20.79
C MET A 1 5.62 -29.40 21.57
N ASN A 2 6.45 -28.56 20.98
CA ASN A 2 6.94 -27.35 21.62
C ASN A 2 5.82 -26.30 21.57
N ILE A 3 5.54 -25.64 22.70
CA ILE A 3 4.43 -24.69 22.82
C ILE A 3 4.57 -23.55 21.79
N HIS A 4 5.79 -23.15 21.46
CA HIS A 4 6.03 -22.13 20.43
C HIS A 4 5.62 -22.57 19.02
N ASP A 5 5.83 -23.85 18.65
CA ASP A 5 5.51 -24.37 17.31
C ASP A 5 4.01 -24.31 17.04
N ASP A 6 3.19 -24.60 18.05
CA ASP A 6 1.73 -24.60 17.90
C ASP A 6 1.16 -23.17 17.84
N VAL A 7 1.83 -22.20 18.49
CA VAL A 7 1.52 -20.77 18.35
C VAL A 7 1.92 -20.23 16.98
N ILE A 8 3.09 -20.64 16.45
CA ILE A 8 3.52 -20.28 15.10
C ILE A 8 2.51 -20.79 14.07
N LYS A 9 2.08 -22.05 14.17
CA LYS A 9 1.03 -22.62 13.30
C LYS A 9 -0.28 -21.84 13.40
N LEU A 10 -0.74 -21.51 14.61
CA LEU A 10 -1.95 -20.70 14.81
C LEU A 10 -1.83 -19.34 14.11
N PHE A 11 -0.68 -18.67 14.23
CA PHE A 11 -0.44 -17.38 13.58
C PHE A 11 -0.34 -17.50 12.05
N ILE A 12 0.14 -18.62 11.52
CA ILE A 12 0.10 -18.90 10.08
C ILE A 12 -1.35 -19.13 9.60
N THR A 13 -2.25 -19.73 10.40
CA THR A 13 -3.66 -19.92 10.00
C THR A 13 -4.48 -18.62 9.91
N VAL A 14 -4.10 -17.55 10.62
CA VAL A 14 -4.59 -16.17 10.40
C VAL A 14 -3.83 -15.43 9.28
N GLY A 15 -3.06 -16.13 8.46
CA GLY A 15 -2.41 -15.58 7.27
C GLY A 15 -1.13 -14.76 7.53
N LEU A 16 -0.48 -14.90 8.69
CA LEU A 16 0.87 -14.36 8.86
C LEU A 16 1.88 -15.24 8.09
N SER A 17 2.91 -14.61 7.52
CA SER A 17 4.08 -15.35 7.06
C SER A 17 4.82 -15.98 8.24
N GLU A 18 5.53 -17.08 8.00
CA GLU A 18 6.32 -17.78 9.02
C GLU A 18 7.31 -16.84 9.74
N GLN A 19 8.01 -15.98 8.99
CA GLN A 19 8.88 -14.95 9.56
C GLN A 19 8.11 -14.00 10.49
N LYS A 20 6.94 -13.49 10.07
CA LYS A 20 6.15 -12.56 10.89
C LYS A 20 5.59 -13.26 12.13
N ALA A 21 5.22 -14.55 12.04
CA ALA A 21 4.83 -15.35 13.20
C ALA A 21 6.00 -15.53 14.19
N LEU A 22 7.20 -15.86 13.70
CA LEU A 22 8.44 -15.97 14.48
C LEU A 22 8.87 -14.65 15.15
N GLU A 23 8.61 -13.51 14.51
CA GLU A 23 8.83 -12.19 15.11
C GLU A 23 7.75 -11.86 16.15
N THR A 24 6.48 -12.20 15.88
CA THR A 24 5.35 -11.94 16.78
C THR A 24 5.50 -12.67 18.11
N ILE A 25 5.93 -13.94 18.10
CA ILE A 25 6.13 -14.73 19.34
C ILE A 25 7.24 -14.21 20.26
N LYS A 26 8.08 -13.28 19.80
CA LYS A 26 9.10 -12.61 20.64
C LYS A 26 8.49 -11.49 21.50
N ASN A 27 7.26 -11.07 21.20
CA ASN A 27 6.51 -10.08 21.97
C ASN A 27 5.39 -10.79 22.75
N ASP A 28 5.62 -11.05 24.03
CA ASP A 28 4.68 -11.77 24.90
C ASP A 28 3.29 -11.09 24.97
N MET A 29 3.25 -9.76 24.99
CA MET A 29 1.99 -9.01 25.11
C MET A 29 1.18 -9.11 23.83
N LEU A 30 1.81 -8.86 22.67
CA LEU A 30 1.18 -9.05 21.37
C LEU A 30 0.77 -10.50 21.15
N THR A 31 1.57 -11.47 21.57
CA THR A 31 1.26 -12.90 21.48
C THR A 31 0.00 -13.26 22.27
N LYS A 32 -0.15 -12.74 23.49
CA LYS A 32 -1.35 -12.92 24.32
C LYS A 32 -2.57 -12.25 23.69
N HIS A 33 -2.43 -10.99 23.26
CA HIS A 33 -3.51 -10.25 22.59
C HIS A 33 -3.97 -10.95 21.30
N LEU A 34 -3.03 -11.43 20.48
CA LEU A 34 -3.35 -12.07 19.20
C LEU A 34 -4.06 -13.40 19.40
N LYS A 35 -3.63 -14.23 20.35
CA LYS A 35 -4.36 -15.44 20.75
C LYS A 35 -5.79 -15.11 21.19
N PHE A 36 -5.93 -14.14 22.09
CA PHE A 36 -7.24 -13.73 22.62
C PHE A 36 -8.21 -13.30 21.50
N VAL A 37 -7.80 -12.43 20.57
CA VAL A 37 -8.70 -12.02 19.47
C VAL A 37 -8.99 -13.14 18.47
N ILE A 38 -8.08 -14.11 18.29
CA ILE A 38 -8.33 -15.31 17.47
C ILE A 38 -9.35 -16.22 18.15
N GLU A 39 -9.22 -16.47 19.44
CA GLU A 39 -10.14 -17.29 20.23
C GLU A 39 -11.56 -16.69 20.25
N GLU A 40 -11.69 -15.37 20.42
CA GLU A 40 -12.96 -14.67 20.28
C GLU A 40 -13.49 -14.70 18.83
N ALA A 41 -12.64 -14.58 17.81
CA ALA A 41 -13.09 -14.62 16.41
C ALA A 41 -13.61 -16.01 16.01
N VAL A 42 -12.92 -17.08 16.44
CA VAL A 42 -13.37 -18.47 16.24
C VAL A 42 -14.68 -18.74 16.97
N ARG A 43 -14.86 -18.22 18.20
CA ARG A 43 -16.12 -18.36 18.95
C ARG A 43 -17.30 -17.72 18.22
N ASN A 44 -17.07 -16.61 17.53
CA ASN A 44 -18.06 -15.91 16.71
C ASN A 44 -18.21 -16.48 15.28
N GLY A 45 -17.49 -17.56 14.94
CA GLY A 45 -17.60 -18.25 13.64
C GLY A 45 -16.81 -17.62 12.48
N GLY A 46 -15.81 -16.78 12.77
CA GLY A 46 -15.05 -16.06 11.75
C GLY A 46 -14.03 -16.90 10.96
N THR A 47 -13.99 -16.70 9.64
CA THR A 47 -13.00 -17.29 8.73
C THR A 47 -11.64 -16.59 8.90
N LEU A 48 -10.75 -17.18 9.70
CA LEU A 48 -9.47 -16.57 10.11
C LEU A 48 -8.56 -16.10 8.95
N GLN A 49 -8.63 -16.70 7.76
CA GLN A 49 -7.82 -16.29 6.62
C GLN A 49 -8.23 -14.93 6.02
N GLU A 50 -9.52 -14.58 6.10
CA GLU A 50 -10.07 -13.34 5.53
C GLU A 50 -9.85 -12.16 6.48
N ILE A 51 -10.07 -12.39 7.78
CA ILE A 51 -9.99 -11.35 8.83
C ILE A 51 -8.65 -11.32 9.58
N GLY A 52 -7.73 -12.26 9.34
CA GLY A 52 -6.54 -12.44 10.17
C GLY A 52 -5.58 -11.25 10.22
N MET A 53 -5.44 -10.49 9.13
CA MET A 53 -4.67 -9.23 9.13
C MET A 53 -5.36 -8.10 9.92
N LEU A 54 -6.70 -8.10 9.98
CA LEU A 54 -7.48 -7.17 10.81
C LEU A 54 -7.35 -7.54 12.29
N LEU A 55 -7.44 -8.83 12.63
CA LEU A 55 -7.20 -9.34 13.99
C LEU A 55 -5.76 -9.04 14.46
N TYR A 56 -4.76 -9.20 13.60
CA TYR A 56 -3.37 -8.81 13.90
C TYR A 56 -3.25 -7.32 14.20
N HIS A 57 -3.86 -6.46 13.38
CA HIS A 57 -3.85 -5.01 13.56
C HIS A 57 -4.55 -4.58 14.86
N LEU A 58 -5.70 -5.19 15.17
CA LEU A 58 -6.40 -5.02 16.44
C LEU A 58 -5.50 -5.40 17.62
N ALA A 59 -4.96 -6.63 17.63
CA ALA A 59 -4.11 -7.14 18.70
C ALA A 59 -2.88 -6.27 19.00
N ALA A 60 -2.28 -5.69 17.95
CA ALA A 60 -1.15 -4.77 18.04
C ALA A 60 -1.48 -3.42 18.72
N LYS A 61 -2.77 -3.07 18.82
CA LYS A 61 -3.23 -1.77 19.33
C LYS A 61 -4.13 -1.85 20.57
N ILE A 62 -4.46 -3.04 21.07
CA ILE A 62 -5.21 -3.21 22.33
C ILE A 62 -4.48 -2.51 23.48
N LYS A 63 -5.19 -1.65 24.19
CA LYS A 63 -4.75 -1.03 25.44
C LYS A 63 -5.58 -1.60 26.60
N VAL A 64 -4.95 -1.76 27.77
CA VAL A 64 -5.56 -2.43 28.94
C VAL A 64 -6.88 -1.77 29.37
N GLN A 65 -7.00 -0.45 29.22
CA GLN A 65 -8.20 0.34 29.57
C GLN A 65 -9.46 -0.13 28.84
N ILE A 66 -9.34 -0.64 27.61
CA ILE A 66 -10.46 -1.02 26.73
C ILE A 66 -10.56 -2.54 26.51
N HIS A 67 -9.79 -3.35 27.24
CA HIS A 67 -9.72 -4.80 27.02
C HIS A 67 -11.10 -5.49 27.08
N HIS A 68 -12.02 -4.99 27.90
CA HIS A 68 -13.37 -5.53 28.04
C HIS A 68 -14.29 -5.25 26.83
N PHE A 69 -13.98 -4.24 26.00
CA PHE A 69 -14.72 -3.94 24.78
C PHE A 69 -14.19 -4.67 23.54
N ILE A 70 -13.00 -5.27 23.61
CA ILE A 70 -12.37 -5.94 22.46
C ILE A 70 -13.23 -7.07 21.86
N PRO A 71 -13.96 -7.91 22.64
CA PRO A 71 -14.87 -8.91 22.06
C PRO A 71 -15.91 -8.31 21.10
N VAL A 72 -16.43 -7.11 21.40
CA VAL A 72 -17.37 -6.39 20.50
C VAL A 72 -16.67 -5.99 19.21
N VAL A 73 -15.44 -5.47 19.27
CA VAL A 73 -14.68 -5.12 18.05
C VAL A 73 -14.41 -6.38 17.20
N VAL A 74 -14.13 -7.52 17.83
CA VAL A 74 -13.96 -8.81 17.14
C VAL A 74 -15.27 -9.28 16.48
N GLU A 75 -16.41 -9.18 17.16
CA GLU A 75 -17.74 -9.49 16.59
C GLU A 75 -18.00 -8.67 15.32
N TYR A 76 -17.69 -7.37 15.34
CA TYR A 76 -17.86 -6.47 14.19
C TYR A 76 -16.91 -6.78 13.02
N ILE A 77 -15.70 -7.26 13.30
CA ILE A 77 -14.78 -7.75 12.26
C ILE A 77 -15.30 -9.06 11.65
N VAL A 78 -15.76 -10.00 12.47
CA VAL A 78 -16.34 -11.28 12.01
C VAL A 78 -17.61 -11.06 11.20
N ALA A 79 -18.46 -10.11 11.59
CA ALA A 79 -19.66 -9.71 10.85
C ALA A 79 -19.37 -8.86 9.59
N ASN A 80 -18.10 -8.62 9.24
CA ASN A 80 -17.65 -7.76 8.13
C ASN A 80 -18.18 -6.31 8.18
N LYS A 81 -18.63 -5.85 9.37
CA LYS A 81 -19.04 -4.46 9.63
C LYS A 81 -17.84 -3.52 9.74
N ILE A 82 -16.73 -4.04 10.26
CA ILE A 82 -15.42 -3.39 10.34
C ILE A 82 -14.45 -4.22 9.50
N ASN A 83 -14.08 -3.71 8.33
CA ASN A 83 -13.29 -4.46 7.33
C ASN A 83 -11.97 -3.77 6.93
N SER A 84 -11.68 -2.59 7.51
CA SER A 84 -10.42 -1.89 7.30
C SER A 84 -9.69 -1.54 8.61
N GLN A 85 -8.37 -1.40 8.52
CA GLN A 85 -7.51 -1.00 9.64
C GLN A 85 -7.88 0.37 10.22
N GLN A 86 -8.41 1.28 9.40
CA GLN A 86 -8.83 2.61 9.80
C GLN A 86 -10.12 2.61 10.63
N GLN A 87 -11.07 1.73 10.29
CA GLN A 87 -12.28 1.53 11.10
C GLN A 87 -11.92 0.92 12.46
N ILE A 88 -10.95 0.00 12.51
CA ILE A 88 -10.40 -0.53 13.78
C ILE A 88 -9.76 0.58 14.61
N ASP A 89 -8.94 1.44 13.99
CA ASP A 89 -8.30 2.55 14.69
C ASP A 89 -9.34 3.51 15.28
N ALA A 90 -10.36 3.88 14.50
CA ALA A 90 -11.48 4.69 14.97
C ALA A 90 -12.29 4.01 16.09
N ALA A 91 -12.49 2.70 16.02
CA ALA A 91 -13.13 1.93 17.09
C ALA A 91 -12.34 2.00 18.40
N LEU A 92 -11.02 1.79 18.33
CA LEU A 92 -10.16 1.85 19.52
C LEU A 92 -10.10 3.26 20.12
N ASP A 93 -10.04 4.31 19.28
CA ASP A 93 -10.04 5.70 19.73
C ASP A 93 -11.39 6.12 20.33
N TYR A 94 -12.52 5.65 19.77
CA TYR A 94 -13.86 5.85 20.35
C TYR A 94 -13.97 5.18 21.72
N LEU A 95 -13.55 3.91 21.85
CA LEU A 95 -13.60 3.17 23.11
C LEU A 95 -12.70 3.80 24.19
N LEU A 96 -11.55 4.36 23.80
CA LEU A 96 -10.66 5.08 24.72
C LEU A 96 -11.20 6.43 25.20
N SER A 97 -12.06 7.08 24.41
CA SER A 97 -12.75 8.31 24.81
C SER A 97 -14.02 8.05 25.64
N HIS A 98 -14.60 6.84 25.55
CA HIS A 98 -15.87 6.46 26.19
C HIS A 98 -15.72 5.30 27.20
N LEU A 99 -14.74 5.40 28.11
CA LEU A 99 -14.42 4.39 29.14
C LEU A 99 -15.46 4.23 30.27
N LYS A 100 -16.58 4.96 30.25
CA LYS A 100 -17.56 5.03 31.35
C LYS A 100 -18.98 4.81 30.84
N GLY A 101 -19.71 3.93 31.53
CA GLY A 101 -21.08 3.56 31.18
C GLY A 101 -21.13 2.46 30.12
N ASP A 102 -22.35 2.16 29.66
CA ASP A 102 -22.59 1.17 28.62
C ASP A 102 -22.21 1.72 27.24
N LEU A 103 -21.78 0.84 26.34
CA LEU A 103 -21.40 1.21 24.97
C LEU A 103 -22.63 1.68 24.18
N ASN A 104 -22.69 2.97 23.83
CA ASN A 104 -23.68 3.46 22.88
C ASN A 104 -23.38 2.92 21.47
N ILE A 105 -24.08 1.85 21.10
CA ILE A 105 -23.88 1.11 19.84
C ILE A 105 -24.02 2.04 18.61
N LYS A 106 -24.98 2.98 18.61
CA LYS A 106 -25.23 3.85 17.45
C LYS A 106 -24.11 4.87 17.24
N GLU A 107 -23.63 5.47 18.32
CA GLU A 107 -22.50 6.40 18.28
C GLU A 107 -21.19 5.68 17.94
N PHE A 108 -21.00 4.46 18.47
CA PHE A 108 -19.89 3.58 18.09
C PHE A 108 -19.91 3.23 16.59
N GLU A 109 -21.04 2.73 16.06
CA GLU A 109 -21.18 2.41 14.63
C GLU A 109 -20.91 3.64 13.75
N THR A 110 -21.42 4.81 14.13
CA THR A 110 -21.20 6.07 13.42
C THR A 110 -19.73 6.50 13.45
N ALA A 111 -19.08 6.45 14.61
CA ALA A 111 -17.67 6.83 14.79
C ALA A 111 -16.71 5.90 14.02
N CYS A 112 -17.05 4.61 13.96
CA CYS A 112 -16.34 3.57 13.22
C CYS A 112 -16.65 3.56 11.72
N GLY A 113 -17.63 4.33 11.24
CA GLY A 113 -18.05 4.31 9.84
C GLY A 113 -18.67 2.97 9.40
N VAL A 114 -19.34 2.26 10.32
CA VAL A 114 -20.04 1.02 10.02
C VAL A 114 -21.19 1.30 9.06
N GLY A 115 -21.31 0.49 8.01
CA GLY A 115 -22.31 0.66 6.96
C GLY A 115 -21.99 1.77 5.94
N ILE A 116 -20.89 2.52 6.10
CA ILE A 116 -20.40 3.44 5.09
C ILE A 116 -19.50 2.66 4.11
N THR A 117 -20.00 2.47 2.89
CA THR A 117 -19.24 1.90 1.78
C THR A 117 -19.07 2.99 0.73
N VAL A 118 -17.83 3.41 0.49
CA VAL A 118 -17.55 4.41 -0.56
C VAL A 118 -17.50 3.72 -1.92
N SER A 119 -18.28 4.19 -2.88
CA SER A 119 -18.38 3.58 -4.21
C SER A 119 -17.23 4.01 -5.14
N PRO A 120 -16.92 3.24 -6.19
CA PRO A 120 -15.95 3.66 -7.22
C PRO A 120 -16.32 5.01 -7.85
N GLU A 121 -17.60 5.24 -8.11
CA GLU A 121 -18.12 6.47 -8.72
C GLU A 121 -17.99 7.69 -7.78
N GLU A 122 -18.13 7.49 -6.46
CA GLU A 122 -17.85 8.55 -5.47
C GLU A 122 -16.36 8.90 -5.45
N ILE A 123 -15.47 7.91 -5.55
CA ILE A 123 -14.02 8.13 -5.65
C ILE A 123 -13.69 8.88 -6.95
N GLU A 124 -14.19 8.41 -8.09
CA GLU A 124 -14.03 9.04 -9.41
C GLU A 124 -14.44 10.52 -9.36
N HIS A 125 -15.63 10.82 -8.83
CA HIS A 125 -16.18 12.18 -8.76
C HIS A 125 -15.32 13.11 -7.87
N VAL A 126 -14.90 12.64 -6.68
CA VAL A 126 -14.07 13.44 -5.77
C VAL A 126 -12.65 13.62 -6.33
N VAL A 127 -12.09 12.61 -6.98
CA VAL A 127 -10.80 12.72 -7.68
C VAL A 127 -10.89 13.72 -8.83
N GLU A 128 -11.93 13.66 -9.66
CA GLU A 128 -12.13 14.55 -10.80
C GLU A 128 -12.29 16.01 -10.35
N LYS A 129 -13.09 16.25 -9.30
CA LYS A 129 -13.25 17.54 -8.63
C LYS A 129 -11.89 18.11 -8.16
N LEU A 130 -11.04 17.27 -7.55
CA LEU A 130 -9.75 17.70 -7.00
C LEU A 130 -8.67 17.85 -8.08
N ILE A 131 -8.70 17.05 -9.15
CA ILE A 131 -7.84 17.24 -10.32
C ILE A 131 -8.22 18.53 -11.07
N LYS A 132 -9.52 18.83 -11.23
CA LYS A 132 -10.00 20.12 -11.77
C LYS A 132 -9.49 21.30 -10.93
N LYS A 133 -9.49 21.20 -9.60
CA LYS A 133 -8.97 22.21 -8.67
C LYS A 133 -7.45 22.44 -8.83
N HIS A 134 -6.67 21.39 -9.09
CA HIS A 134 -5.21 21.46 -9.24
C HIS A 134 -4.73 21.47 -10.70
N LYS A 135 -5.65 21.66 -11.66
CA LYS A 135 -5.42 21.42 -13.11
C LYS A 135 -4.27 22.25 -13.69
N ASP A 136 -4.21 23.53 -13.37
CA ASP A 136 -3.20 24.43 -13.95
C ASP A 136 -1.78 24.07 -13.46
N GLU A 137 -1.62 23.73 -12.18
CA GLU A 137 -0.35 23.23 -11.64
C GLU A 137 0.03 21.85 -12.17
N LEU A 138 -0.96 20.97 -12.39
CA LEU A 138 -0.75 19.66 -13.03
C LEU A 138 -0.26 19.82 -14.48
N LEU A 139 -0.81 20.75 -15.25
CA LEU A 139 -0.39 20.99 -16.64
C LEU A 139 1.01 21.63 -16.72
N ASP A 140 1.33 22.58 -15.84
CA ASP A 140 2.65 23.23 -15.76
C ASP A 140 3.76 22.27 -15.32
N LYS A 141 3.54 21.54 -14.21
CA LYS A 141 4.56 20.68 -13.60
C LYS A 141 4.54 19.24 -14.14
N ARG A 142 3.49 18.86 -14.88
CA ARG A 142 3.23 17.49 -15.35
C ARG A 142 3.46 16.48 -14.22
N TYR A 143 4.22 15.41 -14.49
CA TYR A 143 4.51 14.35 -13.52
C TYR A 143 5.49 14.75 -12.41
N GLN A 144 5.98 16.00 -12.41
CA GLN A 144 6.74 16.57 -11.29
C GLN A 144 5.79 17.14 -10.20
N PHE A 145 4.48 17.25 -10.48
CA PHE A 145 3.48 17.61 -9.48
C PHE A 145 3.36 16.55 -8.37
N ASN A 146 3.24 16.99 -7.12
CA ASN A 146 3.05 16.08 -5.99
C ASN A 146 1.59 15.61 -5.88
N VAL A 147 1.24 14.58 -6.65
CA VAL A 147 -0.08 13.90 -6.60
C VAL A 147 -0.48 13.39 -5.20
N GLY A 148 0.47 13.29 -4.27
CA GLY A 148 0.20 13.01 -2.85
C GLY A 148 -0.66 14.06 -2.16
N VAL A 149 -0.66 15.31 -2.66
CA VAL A 149 -1.56 16.38 -2.17
C VAL A 149 -3.01 16.04 -2.52
N ILE A 150 -3.29 15.64 -3.76
CA ILE A 150 -4.63 15.24 -4.21
C ILE A 150 -5.10 14.01 -3.44
N MET A 151 -4.28 12.94 -3.34
CA MET A 151 -4.64 11.76 -2.56
C MET A 151 -4.94 12.06 -1.08
N ARG A 152 -4.30 13.07 -0.48
CA ARG A 152 -4.60 13.52 0.88
C ARG A 152 -5.93 14.25 0.97
N GLU A 153 -6.22 15.14 0.01
CA GLU A 153 -7.52 15.84 -0.05
C GLU A 153 -8.68 14.86 -0.30
N VAL A 154 -8.51 13.85 -1.18
CA VAL A 154 -9.52 12.79 -1.38
C VAL A 154 -9.80 12.05 -0.06
N ARG A 155 -8.78 11.69 0.72
CA ARG A 155 -8.95 11.03 2.04
C ARG A 155 -9.56 11.93 3.12
N GLN A 156 -9.57 13.25 2.93
CA GLN A 156 -10.24 14.18 3.84
C GLN A 156 -11.75 14.26 3.54
N GLU A 157 -12.15 14.19 2.27
CA GLU A 157 -13.57 14.12 1.89
C GLU A 157 -14.14 12.70 2.06
N LEU A 158 -13.43 11.68 1.56
CA LEU A 158 -13.80 10.27 1.59
C LEU A 158 -13.00 9.52 2.67
N LYS A 159 -13.31 9.81 3.95
CA LYS A 159 -12.57 9.27 5.10
C LYS A 159 -12.34 7.76 5.01
N TRP A 160 -13.37 6.99 4.65
CA TRP A 160 -13.40 5.52 4.71
C TRP A 160 -13.11 4.81 3.38
N ALA A 161 -12.70 5.54 2.33
CA ALA A 161 -12.41 4.95 1.03
C ALA A 161 -11.09 4.16 1.02
N ASP A 162 -11.04 3.09 0.23
CA ASP A 162 -9.82 2.30 0.08
C ASP A 162 -8.68 3.13 -0.52
N GLY A 163 -7.54 3.14 0.18
CA GLY A 163 -6.37 3.93 -0.21
C GLY A 163 -5.74 3.49 -1.53
N LYS A 164 -5.94 2.23 -1.96
CA LYS A 164 -5.46 1.72 -3.25
C LYS A 164 -6.42 2.11 -4.38
N ALA A 165 -7.74 2.04 -4.17
CA ALA A 165 -8.74 2.56 -5.10
C ALA A 165 -8.54 4.05 -5.38
N ILE A 166 -8.41 4.89 -4.33
CA ILE A 166 -8.07 6.32 -4.48
C ILE A 166 -6.79 6.51 -5.31
N LYS A 167 -5.74 5.73 -5.02
CA LYS A 167 -4.47 5.86 -5.75
C LYS A 167 -4.62 5.51 -7.22
N ASN A 168 -5.28 4.39 -7.53
CA ASN A 168 -5.49 3.94 -8.90
C ASN A 168 -6.27 5.00 -9.69
N GLU A 169 -7.33 5.55 -9.11
CA GLU A 169 -8.17 6.55 -9.78
C GLU A 169 -7.43 7.87 -10.03
N VAL A 170 -6.64 8.35 -9.04
CA VAL A 170 -5.76 9.51 -9.22
C VAL A 170 -4.71 9.25 -10.32
N ASP A 171 -4.08 8.07 -10.32
CA ASP A 171 -3.08 7.72 -11.35
C ASP A 171 -3.71 7.63 -12.75
N LEU A 172 -4.95 7.14 -12.87
CA LEU A 172 -5.70 7.05 -14.13
C LEU A 172 -6.08 8.43 -14.68
N GLN A 173 -6.74 9.27 -13.88
CA GLN A 173 -7.16 10.60 -14.35
C GLN A 173 -5.98 11.56 -14.60
N VAL A 174 -4.87 11.41 -13.86
CA VAL A 174 -3.62 12.15 -14.15
C VAL A 174 -2.98 11.66 -15.46
N LEU A 175 -3.05 10.36 -15.78
CA LEU A 175 -2.58 9.82 -17.05
C LEU A 175 -3.44 10.31 -18.23
N ASP A 176 -4.77 10.38 -18.07
CA ASP A 176 -5.68 10.93 -19.08
C ASP A 176 -5.38 12.43 -19.34
N LEU A 177 -5.23 13.22 -18.27
CA LEU A 177 -4.96 14.66 -18.37
C LEU A 177 -3.58 14.99 -18.98
N LEU A 178 -2.54 14.20 -18.66
CA LEU A 178 -1.15 14.54 -19.02
C LEU A 178 -0.60 13.73 -20.22
N GLY A 179 -1.23 12.63 -20.60
CA GLY A 179 -0.66 11.64 -21.51
C GLY A 179 0.55 10.91 -20.90
N PRO A 180 1.24 10.04 -21.66
CA PRO A 180 2.35 9.23 -21.13
C PRO A 180 3.53 10.07 -20.60
N LYS A 181 4.33 9.46 -19.72
CA LYS A 181 5.59 10.05 -19.21
C LYS A 181 6.62 10.17 -20.33
N THR A 182 7.26 11.33 -20.39
CA THR A 182 8.29 11.70 -21.38
C THR A 182 9.63 11.99 -20.71
N GLU A 183 10.73 12.11 -21.47
CA GLU A 183 12.07 12.32 -20.90
C GLU A 183 12.19 13.59 -20.01
N SER A 184 11.40 14.63 -20.31
CA SER A 184 11.37 15.87 -19.51
C SER A 184 10.79 15.66 -18.11
N ASP A 185 9.89 14.69 -17.93
CA ASP A 185 9.25 14.34 -16.66
C ASP A 185 10.23 13.71 -15.65
N PHE A 186 11.37 13.16 -16.11
CA PHE A 186 12.40 12.56 -15.26
C PHE A 186 13.48 13.56 -14.81
N SER A 187 13.47 14.80 -15.33
CA SER A 187 14.57 15.77 -15.17
C SER A 187 14.77 16.32 -13.75
N SER A 188 13.82 16.09 -12.83
CA SER A 188 13.85 16.62 -11.45
C SER A 188 14.89 15.96 -10.55
N GLN A 189 15.37 14.74 -10.87
CA GLN A 189 16.33 14.02 -10.02
C GLN A 189 17.76 14.60 -10.05
N ILE A 190 18.07 15.47 -11.01
CA ILE A 190 19.45 15.93 -11.25
C ILE A 190 19.72 17.34 -10.64
N LYS A 191 18.67 18.11 -10.28
CA LYS A 191 18.83 19.55 -9.99
C LYS A 191 19.12 19.94 -8.54
N GLN A 192 19.08 19.01 -7.57
CA GLN A 192 19.35 19.37 -6.16
C GLN A 192 20.83 19.29 -5.72
N THR A 193 21.75 18.75 -6.53
CA THR A 193 23.16 18.51 -6.12
C THR A 193 24.16 19.60 -6.52
N LYS A 194 23.71 20.78 -7.01
CA LYS A 194 24.61 21.88 -7.41
C LYS A 194 24.23 23.26 -6.84
N LYS A 195 24.44 23.43 -5.53
CA LYS A 195 24.90 24.73 -4.96
C LYS A 195 26.08 24.51 -4.00
N VAL A 196 27.27 24.58 -4.60
CA VAL A 196 28.58 25.07 -4.10
C VAL A 196 28.91 24.87 -2.61
N LYS A 197 29.93 24.04 -2.34
CA LYS A 197 30.71 24.05 -1.10
C LYS A 197 31.63 25.28 -1.04
N ALA A 198 31.73 25.92 0.13
CA ALA A 198 32.92 26.68 0.53
C ALA A 198 33.11 26.64 2.06
N SER A 199 34.27 26.11 2.50
CA SER A 199 34.97 26.33 3.78
C SER A 199 34.22 26.30 5.14
N LYS A 200 34.56 25.25 5.92
CA LYS A 200 34.65 25.18 7.40
C LYS A 200 35.77 26.11 7.94
N PRO A 201 36.02 26.26 9.27
CA PRO A 201 35.51 25.50 10.43
C PRO A 201 34.93 26.38 11.56
N ASP A 202 34.59 25.89 12.75
CA ASP A 202 33.78 24.74 13.24
C ASP A 202 33.62 25.02 14.78
N GLY A 203 32.60 24.50 15.46
CA GLY A 203 32.35 24.77 16.89
C GLY A 203 31.29 23.85 17.51
N ASP A 204 31.53 23.40 18.75
CA ASP A 204 30.77 22.35 19.45
C ASP A 204 29.52 22.89 20.18
N SER A 205 28.35 22.26 19.97
CA SER A 205 27.35 21.93 21.02
C SER A 205 26.02 21.38 20.45
N THR A 206 25.67 20.17 20.91
CA THR A 206 24.31 19.61 21.19
C THR A 206 23.05 20.28 20.61
N GLU A 207 22.28 19.60 19.74
CA GLU A 207 21.05 18.85 20.12
C GLU A 207 20.30 18.18 18.94
N LEU A 208 19.45 17.23 19.33
CA LEU A 208 18.62 16.27 18.61
C LEU A 208 17.70 16.80 17.49
N THR A 209 17.89 16.33 16.25
CA THR A 209 16.82 15.73 15.41
C THR A 209 17.43 14.69 14.46
N LYS A 210 16.90 13.45 14.46
CA LYS A 210 17.18 12.47 13.41
C LYS A 210 15.98 12.39 12.48
N ASP A 211 16.18 12.78 11.23
CA ASP A 211 15.23 12.48 10.16
C ASP A 211 15.09 10.96 10.01
N VAL A 212 13.86 10.47 10.11
CA VAL A 212 13.51 9.07 9.85
C VAL A 212 12.88 9.02 8.47
N GLU A 213 13.63 8.52 7.48
CA GLU A 213 13.07 8.16 6.18
C GLU A 213 12.00 7.06 6.36
N PRO A 214 10.84 7.17 5.69
CA PRO A 214 9.78 6.17 5.83
C PRO A 214 10.16 4.86 5.12
N ILE A 215 10.51 3.84 5.90
CA ILE A 215 10.79 2.48 5.43
C ILE A 215 9.47 1.80 5.03
N ALA A 216 9.30 1.51 3.74
CA ALA A 216 8.22 0.64 3.25
C ALA A 216 8.72 -0.79 3.10
N VAL A 217 8.15 -1.72 3.87
CA VAL A 217 8.43 -3.16 3.74
C VAL A 217 7.46 -3.77 2.73
N ILE A 218 8.00 -4.35 1.65
CA ILE A 218 7.23 -5.16 0.69
C ILE A 218 7.95 -6.50 0.53
N ASP A 219 7.28 -7.58 0.92
CA ASP A 219 7.70 -8.97 0.72
C ASP A 219 9.09 -9.35 1.27
N GLY A 220 9.38 -8.94 2.51
CA GLY A 220 10.48 -9.48 3.32
C GLY A 220 11.90 -9.08 2.94
N LYS A 221 12.10 -8.24 1.91
CA LYS A 221 13.44 -7.75 1.50
C LYS A 221 13.53 -6.23 1.55
N ILE A 222 14.62 -5.74 2.14
CA ILE A 222 14.97 -4.32 2.16
C ILE A 222 15.43 -3.92 0.75
N ALA A 223 14.70 -3.03 0.10
CA ALA A 223 15.09 -2.42 -1.17
C ALA A 223 14.92 -0.90 -1.09
N PRO A 224 15.89 -0.09 -1.56
CA PRO A 224 15.72 1.36 -1.65
C PRO A 224 14.59 1.69 -2.63
N ALA A 225 13.78 2.71 -2.30
CA ALA A 225 12.49 2.98 -2.93
C ALA A 225 12.54 3.56 -4.36
N HIS A 226 13.57 3.28 -5.15
CA HIS A 226 13.73 3.78 -6.52
C HIS A 226 14.37 2.77 -7.48
N MET A 227 13.66 1.66 -7.75
CA MET A 227 13.96 0.84 -8.93
C MET A 227 13.59 1.61 -10.21
N SER A 228 14.53 1.69 -11.15
CA SER A 228 14.28 2.29 -12.47
C SER A 228 13.27 1.48 -13.28
N ILE A 229 12.59 2.09 -14.24
CA ILE A 229 11.72 1.39 -15.21
C ILE A 229 12.48 0.26 -15.91
N SER A 230 13.76 0.49 -16.24
CA SER A 230 14.67 -0.50 -16.84
C SER A 230 15.07 -1.67 -15.91
N GLU A 231 14.73 -1.57 -14.62
CA GLU A 231 14.96 -2.59 -13.59
C GLU A 231 13.65 -3.34 -13.28
N ILE A 232 12.53 -2.62 -13.24
CA ILE A 232 11.16 -3.20 -13.16
C ILE A 232 10.89 -4.12 -14.36
N MET A 233 11.24 -3.69 -15.58
CA MET A 233 11.09 -4.50 -16.80
C MET A 233 11.98 -5.75 -16.84
N LYS A 234 13.05 -5.81 -16.03
CA LYS A 234 13.93 -7.00 -15.92
C LYS A 234 13.52 -7.96 -14.80
N THR A 235 12.81 -7.47 -13.78
CA THR A 235 12.59 -8.21 -12.52
C THR A 235 11.15 -8.65 -12.29
N LYS A 236 10.16 -7.97 -12.90
CA LYS A 236 8.74 -8.18 -12.58
C LYS A 236 7.85 -8.64 -13.73
N ILE A 237 8.34 -8.65 -14.97
CA ILE A 237 7.61 -9.16 -16.13
C ILE A 237 8.59 -9.98 -16.99
N HIS A 238 8.26 -11.24 -17.25
CA HIS A 238 9.10 -12.14 -18.08
C HIS A 238 8.88 -11.85 -19.58
N PHE A 239 9.44 -10.73 -20.07
CA PHE A 239 9.51 -10.47 -21.50
C PHE A 239 10.47 -11.45 -22.19
N HIS A 240 10.13 -11.86 -23.41
CA HIS A 240 11.04 -12.58 -24.30
C HIS A 240 12.22 -11.69 -24.70
N LYS A 241 13.37 -12.31 -25.00
CA LYS A 241 14.54 -11.58 -25.52
C LYS A 241 14.25 -11.06 -26.94
N PRO A 242 14.91 -9.98 -27.41
CA PRO A 242 14.74 -9.49 -28.77
C PRO A 242 15.05 -10.60 -29.78
N GLY A 243 14.15 -10.82 -30.75
CA GLY A 243 14.21 -11.92 -31.70
C GLY A 243 13.64 -13.26 -31.23
N GLU A 244 13.23 -13.39 -29.96
CA GLU A 244 12.60 -14.60 -29.41
C GLU A 244 11.06 -14.51 -29.32
N ASN A 245 10.43 -13.63 -30.12
CA ASN A 245 8.99 -13.36 -30.07
C ASN A 245 8.12 -14.61 -30.22
N TYR A 246 8.59 -15.61 -30.98
CA TYR A 246 7.91 -16.91 -31.15
C TYR A 246 7.79 -17.75 -29.87
N LYS A 247 8.41 -17.34 -28.75
CA LYS A 247 8.30 -18.01 -27.44
C LYS A 247 7.22 -17.39 -26.53
N THR A 248 6.55 -16.31 -26.95
CA THR A 248 5.44 -15.74 -26.17
C THR A 248 4.14 -16.48 -26.44
N ASP A 249 3.29 -16.56 -25.42
CA ASP A 249 1.97 -17.16 -25.56
C ASP A 249 1.12 -16.42 -26.62
N GLY A 250 0.32 -17.16 -27.38
CA GLY A 250 -0.47 -16.66 -28.51
C GLY A 250 0.30 -16.24 -29.77
N TYR A 251 1.64 -16.37 -29.84
CA TYR A 251 2.39 -15.95 -31.03
C TYR A 251 2.24 -16.91 -32.22
N VAL A 252 1.75 -16.38 -33.36
CA VAL A 252 1.55 -17.19 -34.58
C VAL A 252 2.85 -17.34 -35.36
N VAL A 253 3.33 -18.58 -35.48
CA VAL A 253 4.50 -18.93 -36.32
C VAL A 253 4.04 -19.25 -37.75
N THR A 254 4.67 -18.58 -38.71
CA THR A 254 4.46 -18.76 -40.16
C THR A 254 5.77 -19.19 -40.83
N PRO A 255 5.76 -19.69 -42.08
CA PRO A 255 6.98 -20.03 -42.81
C PRO A 255 8.00 -18.88 -42.93
N ASN A 256 7.56 -17.62 -42.86
CA ASN A 256 8.41 -16.44 -42.95
C ASN A 256 8.92 -15.91 -41.60
N THR A 257 8.40 -16.40 -40.47
CA THR A 257 8.66 -15.83 -39.13
C THR A 257 10.16 -15.74 -38.80
N MET A 258 10.94 -16.79 -39.10
CA MET A 258 12.38 -16.78 -38.80
C MET A 258 13.18 -15.78 -39.67
N LYS A 259 12.78 -15.59 -40.94
CA LYS A 259 13.39 -14.59 -41.82
C LYS A 259 13.12 -13.16 -41.31
N LEU A 260 11.86 -12.88 -40.94
CA LEU A 260 11.44 -11.57 -40.43
C LEU A 260 12.13 -11.23 -39.09
N LEU A 261 12.31 -12.21 -38.20
CA LEU A 261 13.05 -12.02 -36.95
C LEU A 261 14.54 -11.75 -37.19
N GLN A 262 15.15 -12.40 -38.20
CA GLN A 262 16.54 -12.14 -38.58
C GLN A 262 16.73 -10.73 -39.20
N GLU A 263 15.77 -10.26 -40.00
CA GLU A 263 15.75 -8.90 -40.54
C GLU A 263 15.53 -7.86 -39.42
N HIS A 264 14.59 -8.11 -38.52
CA HIS A 264 14.38 -7.29 -37.32
C HIS A 264 15.65 -7.15 -36.47
N LEU A 265 16.34 -8.26 -36.17
CA LEU A 265 17.59 -8.24 -35.39
C LEU A 265 18.72 -7.45 -36.04
N LYS A 266 18.80 -7.45 -37.38
CA LYS A 266 19.76 -6.61 -38.13
C LYS A 266 19.45 -5.12 -37.99
N LEU A 267 18.16 -4.76 -38.02
CA LEU A 267 17.69 -3.37 -37.89
C LEU A 267 17.83 -2.84 -36.45
N THR A 268 17.43 -3.62 -35.45
CA THR A 268 17.45 -3.21 -34.03
C THR A 268 18.76 -3.52 -33.31
N ARG A 269 19.70 -4.22 -33.96
CA ARG A 269 20.95 -4.72 -33.36
C ARG A 269 20.73 -5.53 -32.08
N GLY A 270 19.57 -6.19 -31.96
CA GLY A 270 19.19 -6.96 -30.77
C GLY A 270 18.78 -6.12 -29.56
N GLN A 271 18.44 -4.84 -29.73
CA GLN A 271 17.91 -3.99 -28.66
C GLN A 271 16.38 -4.11 -28.54
N HIS A 272 15.85 -3.92 -27.33
CA HIS A 272 14.41 -3.76 -27.12
C HIS A 272 13.97 -2.39 -27.61
N MET A 273 13.17 -2.37 -28.68
CA MET A 273 12.55 -1.16 -29.21
C MET A 273 11.12 -1.07 -28.70
N MET A 274 10.78 0.05 -28.05
CA MET A 274 9.39 0.44 -27.77
C MET A 274 9.06 1.66 -28.63
N ALA A 275 7.90 1.65 -29.26
CA ALA A 275 7.42 2.82 -29.98
C ALA A 275 6.88 3.83 -28.97
N SER A 276 7.42 5.05 -28.97
CA SER A 276 6.75 6.19 -28.37
C SER A 276 5.50 6.48 -29.19
N VAL A 277 4.33 6.23 -28.61
CA VAL A 277 3.05 6.65 -29.19
C VAL A 277 2.89 8.13 -28.87
N SER A 278 3.06 8.97 -29.88
CA SER A 278 2.91 10.43 -29.83
C SER A 278 1.44 10.85 -29.78
#